data_AF-A0A0M1P8L4-F1
#
_entry.id   AF-A0A0M1P8L4-F1
#
_cell.length_a   1.000
_cell.length_b   1.000
_cell.length_c   1.000
_cell.angle_alpha   90.00
_cell.angle_beta   90.00
_cell.angle_gamma   90.00
#
_symmetry.space_group_name_H-M   'P 1'
#
loop_
_entity.id
_entity.type
_entity.pdbx_description
1 polymer ?
#
loop_
_entity_poly.entity_id
_entity_poly.type
_entity_poly.pdbx_seq_one_letter_code
_entity_poly.pdbx_strand_id
1 'polypeptide(L)' 'MTWWIPYFTGFPKSAKENYDRYFKRTYKILPQIKDHLTPDVEHMGVGILIVITLIFQIWDLLS' A
#
# COMPACT_ATOMS: atom_id res chain seq x y z
N MET A 1 -3.82 -3.29 4.50
CA MET A 1 -4.04 -1.84 4.21
C MET A 1 -3.04 -0.89 4.86
N THR A 2 -2.14 -1.39 5.72
CA THR A 2 -1.24 -0.53 6.51
C THR A 2 0.02 -0.07 5.76
N TRP A 3 0.11 -0.21 4.43
CA TRP A 3 1.32 0.17 3.67
C TRP A 3 1.35 1.64 3.24
N TRP A 4 0.18 2.28 3.22
CA TRP A 4 0.07 3.71 2.91
C TRP A 4 0.64 4.59 4.01
N ILE A 5 0.40 4.24 5.27
CA ILE A 5 0.95 4.94 6.43
C ILE A 5 2.49 4.99 6.37
N PRO A 6 3.23 3.85 6.35
CA PRO A 6 4.69 3.87 6.30
C PRO A 6 5.23 4.49 5.01
N TYR A 7 4.47 4.48 3.92
CA TYR A 7 4.86 5.17 2.69
C TYR A 7 4.88 6.70 2.86
N PHE A 8 3.92 7.27 3.57
CA PHE A 8 3.87 8.72 3.80
C PHE A 8 4.62 9.19 5.06
N THR A 9 4.53 8.43 6.16
CA THR A 9 5.07 8.83 7.46
C THR A 9 6.45 8.26 7.76
N GLY A 10 6.94 7.35 6.93
CA GLY A 10 8.17 6.59 7.20
C GLY A 10 7.95 5.48 8.22
N PHE A 11 8.98 4.64 8.41
CA PHE A 11 8.90 3.46 9.28
C PHE A 11 10.27 3.09 9.87
N PRO A 12 10.35 2.34 11.00
CA PRO A 12 11.61 1.96 11.63
C PRO A 12 12.50 1.11 10.72
N LYS A 13 13.84 1.26 10.86
CA LYS A 13 14.82 0.55 10.01
C LYS A 13 14.67 -0.99 10.05
N SER A 14 14.38 -1.55 11.23
CA SER A 14 14.17 -3.01 11.39
C SER A 14 12.99 -3.54 10.57
N ALA A 15 11.96 -2.71 10.36
CA ALA A 15 10.82 -3.09 9.53
C ALA A 15 11.14 -2.97 8.03
N LYS A 16 12.07 -2.09 7.64
CA LYS A 16 12.61 -2.03 6.27
C LYS A 16 13.39 -3.29 5.91
N GLU A 17 14.24 -3.80 6.79
CA GLU A 17 14.99 -5.03 6.54
C GLU A 17 14.07 -6.25 6.35
N ASN A 18 13.03 -6.36 7.18
CA ASN A 18 12.02 -7.39 7.01
C ASN A 18 11.25 -7.20 5.71
N TYR A 19 10.84 -5.96 5.40
CA TYR A 19 10.16 -5.65 4.15
C TYR A 19 11.01 -6.03 2.94
N ASP A 20 12.28 -5.62 2.88
CA ASP A 20 13.18 -5.95 1.78
C ASP A 20 13.40 -7.47 1.67
N ARG A 21 13.44 -8.20 2.79
CA ARG A 21 13.53 -9.67 2.75
C ARG A 21 12.37 -10.32 2.01
N TYR A 22 11.14 -9.90 2.30
CA TYR A 22 9.93 -10.53 1.75
C TYR A 22 9.49 -9.94 0.41
N PHE A 23 9.69 -8.64 0.20
CA PHE A 23 9.12 -7.88 -0.92
C PHE A 23 10.17 -7.34 -1.90
N LYS A 24 11.46 -7.69 -1.78
CA LYS A 24 12.47 -7.30 -2.80
C LYS A 24 12.20 -7.86 -4.20
N ARG A 25 11.41 -8.94 -4.30
CA ARG A 25 11.08 -9.62 -5.56
C ARG A 25 9.73 -9.17 -6.14
N THR A 26 9.02 -8.27 -5.47
CA THR A 26 7.75 -7.76 -5.98
C THR A 26 7.98 -6.51 -6.83
N TYR A 27 7.08 -6.28 -7.78
CA TYR A 27 7.12 -5.09 -8.61
C TYR A 27 6.58 -3.89 -7.83
N LYS A 28 7.23 -2.74 -7.98
CA LYS A 28 6.84 -1.48 -7.33
C LYS A 28 6.63 -0.44 -8.43
N ILE A 29 5.47 0.20 -8.42
CA ILE A 29 5.10 1.22 -9.43
C ILE A 29 5.30 2.63 -8.88
N LEU A 30 5.06 2.82 -7.58
CA LEU A 30 5.20 4.13 -6.96
C LEU A 30 6.67 4.52 -6.78
N PRO A 31 7.01 5.81 -6.91
CA PRO A 31 8.35 6.29 -6.61
C PRO A 31 8.64 6.11 -5.12
N GLN A 32 9.88 5.76 -4.79
CA GLN A 32 10.29 5.65 -3.40
C GLN A 32 10.41 7.05 -2.79
N ILE A 33 9.68 7.30 -1.70
CA ILE A 33 9.79 8.54 -0.92
C ILE A 33 10.86 8.35 0.15
N LYS A 34 12.02 9.01 0.00
CA LYS A 34 13.14 8.91 0.96
C LYS A 34 13.48 7.43 1.25
N ASP A 35 13.53 7.05 2.52
CA ASP A 35 13.75 5.68 3.00
C ASP A 35 12.45 4.96 3.41
N HIS A 36 11.30 5.44 2.92
CA HIS A 36 10.00 4.90 3.29
C HIS A 36 9.71 3.58 2.57
N LEU A 37 8.87 2.76 3.18
CA LEU A 37 8.42 1.50 2.58
C LEU A 37 7.48 1.81 1.41
N THR A 38 7.78 1.27 0.24
CA THR A 38 6.95 1.47 -0.97
C THR A 38 5.95 0.33 -1.09
N PRO A 39 4.64 0.58 -1.27
CA PRO A 39 3.71 -0.52 -1.55
C PRO A 39 4.03 -1.13 -2.92
N ASP A 40 3.92 -2.46 -3.01
CA ASP A 40 4.07 -3.16 -4.28
C ASP A 40 2.74 -3.21 -5.06
N VAL A 41 2.78 -3.80 -6.26
CA VAL A 41 1.60 -3.90 -7.13
C VAL A 41 0.43 -4.66 -6.49
N GLU A 42 0.71 -5.70 -5.70
CA GLU A 42 -0.34 -6.48 -5.04
C GLU A 42 -1.10 -5.59 -4.04
N HIS A 43 -0.36 -4.87 -3.20
CA HIS A 43 -0.96 -3.94 -2.25
C HIS A 43 -1.71 -2.79 -2.94
N MET A 44 -1.26 -2.39 -4.13
CA MET A 44 -1.96 -1.43 -4.96
C MET A 44 -3.29 -1.99 -5.51
N GLY A 45 -3.28 -3.22 -6.02
CA GLY A 45 -4.46 -3.90 -6.53
C GLY A 45 -5.52 -4.10 -5.46
N VAL A 46 -5.12 -4.58 -4.27
CA VAL A 46 -6.03 -4.71 -3.12
C VAL A 46 -6.58 -3.33 -2.71
N GLY A 47 -5.74 -2.29 -2.72
CA GLY A 47 -6.15 -0.89 -2.53
C GLY A 47 -7.31 -0.47 -3.43
N ILE A 48 -7.15 -0.68 -4.74
CA ILE A 48 -8.15 -0.34 -5.76
C ILE A 48 -9.45 -1.11 -5.54
N LEU A 49 -9.38 -2.42 -5.29
CA LEU A 49 -10.56 -3.24 -5.05
C LEU A 49 -11.37 -2.75 -3.85
N ILE A 50 -10.71 -2.39 -2.75
CA ILE A 50 -11.43 -1.83 -1.59
C ILE A 50 -12.08 -0.50 -1.91
N VAL A 51 -11.40 0.40 -2.63
CA VAL A 51 -12.00 1.67 -3.05
C VAL A 51 -13.23 1.44 -3.91
N ILE A 52 -13.18 0.50 -4.86
CA ILE A 52 -14.33 0.12 -5.69
C ILE A 52 -15.49 -0.39 -4.82
N THR A 53 -15.21 -1.33 -3.90
CA THR A 53 -16.23 -1.86 -2.98
C THR A 53 -16.87 -0.76 -2.14
N LEU A 54 -16.08 0.16 -1.61
CA LEU A 54 -16.58 1.29 -0.82
C LEU A 54 -17.45 2.24 -1.66
N ILE A 55 -17.05 2.51 -2.91
CA ILE A 55 -17.85 3.34 -3.83
C ILE A 55 -19.22 2.69 -4.08
N PHE A 56 -19.25 1.39 -4.39
CA PHE A 56 -20.52 0.68 -4.58
C PHE A 56 -21.37 0.68 -3.31
N GLN A 57 -20.76 0.44 -2.15
CA GLN A 57 -21.48 0.43 -0.89
C GLN A 57 -22.06 1.81 -0.54
N ILE A 58 -21.34 2.89 -0.83
CA ILE A 58 -21.83 4.26 -0.64
C ILE A 58 -22.95 4.57 -1.64
N TRP A 59 -22.81 4.13 -2.90
CA TRP A 59 -23.83 4.29 -3.93
C TRP A 59 -25.15 3.65 -3.50
N ASP A 60 -25.11 2.38 -3.06
CA ASP A 60 -26.28 1.65 -2.59
C ASP A 60 -26.95 2.29 -1.36
N LEU A 61 -26.19 3.01 -0.52
CA LEU A 61 -26.74 3.74 0.63
C LEU A 61 -27.42 5.06 0.24
N LEU A 62 -27.08 5.63 -0.93
CA LEU A 62 -27.56 6.93 -1.39
C LEU A 62 -28.66 6.85 -2.45
N SER A 63 -28.85 5.69 -3.09
CA SER A 63 -29.92 5.39 -4.05
C SER A 63 -31.21 4.95 -3.36
#